data_AF-A0A956TFW7-F1
#
_entry.id   AF-A0A956TFW7-F1
#
_cell.length_a   1.000
_cell.length_b   1.000
_cell.length_c   1.000
_cell.angle_alpha   90.00
_cell.angle_beta   90.00
_cell.angle_gamma   90.00
#
_symmetry.space_group_name_H-M   'P 1'
#
loop_
_entity.id
_entity.type
_entity.pdbx_description
1 polymer ?
#
loop_
_entity_poly.entity_id
_entity_poly.type
_entity_poly.pdbx_seq_one_letter_code
_entity_poly.pdbx_strand_id
1 'polypeptide(L)'
;MINPDTPRPMVAYRKQLSEQMLDGPLQPAERDQLASSLSRYDTGVLEFARQAGLRIQVARVGENLFSKDVFRAHSLEEFRQQAPRLAEVAAAYHQEFAESRAGLDTPEARKAYRVRLHNWLTDAGLDLAVYSPNSMRVLRPELPPDSLLSEEAVALEGMAIAHGCDSPQEKKAFFELAESINGPRLEDARQQTIEATRSRLAERPEFLQQVLAQWQERPELIPVDSLKHTILMPGLYFAGPPEDRKLLDNYDFEALGLWQGREGHIVDRWVEPSADVDYELNGEYLLSKNILVRDRCLDPSDKTAVHEFAHAVDWILEEKAPDWYKGWKTRLLRAFHAMRGEPQRAITPYARANPREYVAEGIAHYYYEPEKLKATDPACFELMHEMVQVAAMLGGVDPEIEGSHLEVLSETQTQILKVMAEPDAPALEQAAKTLHSRGLEAMARSGREAALEVLKLGSLAGAVDAVLGKVLEQQSPTDLSYEACSAASRGKLEQGYQQAYLAGAALVTAIKANGSPRDSA
;
A
#
# COMPACT_ATOMS: atom_id res chain seq x y z
N MET A 1 34.04 22.53 -7.70
CA MET A 1 32.89 22.57 -6.79
C MET A 1 31.80 21.69 -7.38
N ILE A 2 31.44 20.60 -6.71
CA ILE A 2 30.27 19.80 -7.12
C ILE A 2 29.05 20.70 -6.89
N ASN A 3 28.17 20.80 -7.89
CA ASN A 3 26.90 21.46 -7.68
C ASN A 3 26.17 20.69 -6.56
N PRO A 4 25.86 21.31 -5.41
CA PRO A 4 25.10 20.65 -4.34
C PRO A 4 23.76 20.07 -4.82
N ASP A 5 23.29 20.51 -5.98
CA ASP A 5 22.06 20.03 -6.61
C ASP A 5 22.20 18.71 -7.39
N THR A 6 23.41 18.17 -7.59
CA THR A 6 23.58 16.87 -8.27
C THR A 6 23.22 15.72 -7.30
N PRO A 7 22.15 14.95 -7.55
CA PRO A 7 21.74 13.88 -6.64
C PRO A 7 22.82 12.80 -6.52
N ARG A 8 23.00 12.25 -5.33
CA ARG A 8 23.88 11.09 -5.13
C ARG A 8 23.38 9.92 -5.99
N PRO A 9 24.26 9.10 -6.61
CA PRO A 9 23.85 8.04 -7.54
C PRO A 9 22.76 7.08 -7.01
N MET A 10 22.79 6.75 -5.71
CA MET A 10 21.77 5.90 -5.09
C MET A 10 20.41 6.59 -4.95
N VAL A 11 20.39 7.90 -4.66
CA VAL A 11 19.14 8.68 -4.62
C VAL A 11 18.51 8.73 -6.01
N ALA A 12 19.32 8.94 -7.05
CA ALA A 12 18.84 8.92 -8.43
C ALA A 12 18.25 7.55 -8.83
N TYR A 13 18.89 6.45 -8.43
CA TYR A 13 18.37 5.11 -8.71
C TYR A 13 17.08 4.81 -7.93
N ARG A 14 17.02 5.13 -6.63
CA ARG A 14 15.78 4.99 -5.83
C ARG A 14 14.64 5.82 -6.40
N LYS A 15 14.93 7.02 -6.90
CA LYS A 15 13.96 7.86 -7.61
C LYS A 15 13.46 7.18 -8.88
N GLN A 16 14.36 6.64 -9.71
CA GLN A 16 13.99 5.89 -10.91
C GLN A 16 13.13 4.66 -10.61
N LEU A 17 13.40 3.94 -9.51
CA LEU A 17 12.56 2.83 -9.07
C LEU A 17 11.17 3.31 -8.64
N SER A 18 11.12 4.41 -7.90
CA SER A 18 9.86 5.02 -7.46
C SER A 18 9.01 5.44 -8.67
N GLU A 19 9.61 6.05 -9.68
CA GLU A 19 8.93 6.48 -10.92
C GLU A 19 8.27 5.32 -11.69
N GLN A 20 8.80 4.10 -11.58
CA GLN A 20 8.24 2.92 -12.23
C GLN A 20 6.95 2.43 -11.58
N MET A 21 6.67 2.83 -10.33
CA MET A 21 5.42 2.53 -9.63
C MET A 21 4.38 3.64 -9.78
N LEU A 22 4.76 4.81 -10.33
CA LEU A 22 3.84 5.93 -10.51
C LEU A 22 2.98 5.75 -11.77
N ASP A 23 1.67 5.66 -11.57
CA ASP A 23 0.67 5.42 -12.62
C ASP A 23 -0.22 6.67 -12.85
N GLY A 24 -0.84 6.73 -14.03
CA GLY A 24 -1.72 7.82 -14.46
C GLY A 24 -1.01 9.08 -15.00
N PRO A 25 -1.80 10.07 -15.48
CA PRO A 25 -1.29 11.30 -16.06
C PRO A 25 -0.79 12.26 -14.98
N LEU A 26 0.47 12.12 -14.57
CA LEU A 26 1.17 13.03 -13.66
C LEU A 26 1.94 14.09 -14.43
N GLN A 27 1.85 15.34 -13.99
CA GLN A 27 2.74 16.40 -14.43
C GLN A 27 4.18 16.06 -14.03
N PRO A 28 5.19 16.49 -14.81
CA PRO A 28 6.59 16.21 -14.48
C PRO A 28 7.00 16.60 -13.06
N ALA A 29 6.49 17.74 -12.55
CA ALA A 29 6.76 18.20 -11.19
C ALA A 29 6.15 17.29 -10.12
N GLU A 30 4.92 16.83 -10.30
CA GLU A 30 4.24 15.91 -9.37
C GLU A 30 4.96 14.55 -9.32
N ARG A 31 5.36 14.05 -10.49
CA ARG A 31 6.15 12.83 -10.64
C ARG A 31 7.49 12.95 -9.90
N ASP A 32 8.17 14.08 -10.09
CA ASP A 32 9.44 14.37 -9.44
C ASP A 32 9.31 14.42 -7.91
N GLN A 33 8.26 15.10 -7.42
CA GLN A 33 7.95 15.26 -6.01
C GLN A 33 7.65 13.92 -5.33
N LEU A 34 6.72 13.12 -5.89
CA LEU A 34 6.40 11.79 -5.36
C LEU A 34 7.60 10.86 -5.39
N ALA A 35 8.31 10.79 -6.51
CA ALA A 35 9.47 9.93 -6.62
C ALA A 35 10.58 10.34 -5.65
N SER A 36 10.73 11.64 -5.38
CA SER A 36 11.67 12.16 -4.38
C SER A 36 11.23 11.78 -2.96
N SER A 37 9.95 11.87 -2.62
CA SER A 37 9.40 11.43 -1.33
C SER A 37 9.66 9.93 -1.09
N LEU A 38 9.35 9.10 -2.08
CA LEU A 38 9.53 7.64 -2.02
C LEU A 38 11.00 7.20 -2.07
N SER A 39 11.89 7.98 -2.67
CA SER A 39 13.33 7.67 -2.74
C SER A 39 14.03 7.58 -1.37
N ARG A 40 13.33 7.95 -0.30
CA ARG A 40 13.77 7.73 1.09
C ARG A 40 13.85 6.26 1.45
N TYR A 41 12.95 5.43 0.91
CA TYR A 41 12.98 3.99 1.12
C TYR A 41 14.28 3.36 0.64
N ASP A 42 14.68 2.28 1.31
CA ASP A 42 15.83 1.50 0.88
C ASP A 42 15.57 0.85 -0.48
N THR A 43 16.64 0.69 -1.26
CA THR A 43 16.54 0.21 -2.64
C THR A 43 15.87 -1.17 -2.69
N GLY A 44 16.21 -2.05 -1.75
CA GLY A 44 15.57 -3.35 -1.64
C GLY A 44 14.06 -3.28 -1.36
N VAL A 45 13.62 -2.34 -0.53
CA VAL A 45 12.20 -2.18 -0.21
C VAL A 45 11.41 -1.67 -1.43
N LEU A 46 11.98 -0.72 -2.17
CA LEU A 46 11.40 -0.24 -3.42
C LEU A 46 11.31 -1.35 -4.47
N GLU A 47 12.36 -2.17 -4.61
CA GLU A 47 12.34 -3.34 -5.51
C GLU A 47 11.31 -4.37 -5.08
N PHE A 48 11.20 -4.66 -3.77
CA PHE A 48 10.22 -5.58 -3.23
C PHE A 48 8.78 -5.15 -3.58
N ALA A 49 8.44 -3.89 -3.32
CA ALA A 49 7.13 -3.34 -3.64
C ALA A 49 6.84 -3.33 -5.15
N ARG A 50 7.83 -2.93 -5.96
CA ARG A 50 7.73 -2.92 -7.43
C ARG A 50 7.51 -4.32 -7.99
N GLN A 51 8.26 -5.32 -7.51
CA GLN A 51 8.12 -6.73 -7.91
C GLN A 51 6.77 -7.32 -7.49
N ALA A 52 6.18 -6.81 -6.40
CA ALA A 52 4.84 -7.17 -5.97
C ALA A 52 3.72 -6.52 -6.80
N GLY A 53 4.07 -5.60 -7.71
CA GLY A 53 3.12 -4.91 -8.60
C GLY A 53 2.45 -3.69 -7.97
N LEU A 54 3.07 -3.07 -6.96
CA LEU A 54 2.53 -1.86 -6.34
C LEU A 54 2.45 -0.70 -7.35
N ARG A 55 1.31 -0.01 -7.35
CA ARG A 55 1.06 1.20 -8.14
C ARG A 55 0.68 2.36 -7.24
N ILE A 56 1.07 3.58 -7.62
CA ILE A 56 0.81 4.81 -6.86
C ILE A 56 0.22 5.83 -7.81
N GLN A 57 -0.91 6.40 -7.43
CA GLN A 57 -1.67 7.34 -8.23
C GLN A 57 -1.98 8.60 -7.44
N VAL A 58 -2.03 9.74 -8.14
CA VAL A 58 -2.49 11.01 -7.58
C VAL A 58 -3.99 11.15 -7.79
N ALA A 59 -4.71 11.47 -6.74
CA ALA A 59 -6.14 11.73 -6.73
C ALA A 59 -6.42 13.22 -6.58
N ARG A 60 -7.14 13.80 -7.54
CA ARG A 60 -7.53 15.22 -7.55
C ARG A 60 -9.03 15.36 -7.33
N VAL A 61 -9.41 16.44 -6.67
CA VAL A 61 -10.82 16.77 -6.44
C VAL A 61 -11.57 16.86 -7.78
N GLY A 62 -12.73 16.24 -7.84
CA GLY A 62 -13.57 16.17 -9.04
C GLY A 62 -13.24 15.01 -10.00
N GLU A 63 -12.09 14.33 -9.85
CA GLU A 63 -11.79 13.16 -10.66
C GLU A 63 -12.70 11.97 -10.29
N ASN A 64 -12.95 11.10 -11.27
CA ASN A 64 -13.72 9.86 -11.07
C ASN A 64 -12.76 8.71 -10.74
N LEU A 65 -12.87 8.11 -9.55
CA LEU A 65 -12.01 6.99 -9.15
C LEU A 65 -12.19 5.73 -10.01
N PHE A 66 -13.38 5.48 -10.56
CA PHE A 66 -13.62 4.32 -11.42
C PHE A 66 -12.76 4.37 -12.69
N SER A 67 -12.54 5.58 -13.22
CA SER A 67 -11.66 5.84 -14.37
C SER A 67 -10.17 5.66 -14.07
N LYS A 68 -9.76 5.62 -12.80
CA LYS A 68 -8.35 5.48 -12.40
C LYS A 68 -7.87 4.03 -12.27
N ASP A 69 -8.74 3.04 -12.48
CA ASP A 69 -8.41 1.61 -12.31
C ASP A 69 -7.73 1.28 -10.97
N VAL A 70 -8.18 1.96 -9.91
CA VAL A 70 -7.61 1.86 -8.56
C VAL A 70 -8.22 0.72 -7.76
N PHE A 71 -9.48 0.40 -7.99
CA PHE A 71 -10.18 -0.69 -7.32
C PHE A 71 -9.99 -1.99 -8.06
N ARG A 72 -9.89 -3.09 -7.31
CA ARG A 72 -9.88 -4.40 -7.93
C ARG A 72 -11.29 -4.68 -8.43
N ALA A 73 -11.43 -4.92 -9.74
CA ALA A 73 -12.67 -5.47 -10.26
C ALA A 73 -12.75 -6.96 -9.86
N HIS A 74 -13.69 -7.29 -8.98
CA HIS A 74 -14.02 -8.67 -8.69
C HIS A 74 -15.03 -9.23 -9.69
N SER A 75 -15.11 -10.54 -9.76
CA SER A 75 -16.14 -11.24 -10.52
C SER A 75 -17.10 -11.98 -9.59
N LEU A 76 -18.36 -12.11 -10.01
CA LEU A 76 -19.34 -12.94 -9.30
C LEU A 76 -18.87 -14.39 -9.11
N GLU A 77 -18.07 -14.90 -10.05
CA GLU A 77 -17.54 -16.26 -9.98
C GLU A 77 -16.51 -16.44 -8.86
N GLU A 78 -15.62 -15.46 -8.64
CA GLU A 78 -14.70 -15.47 -7.50
C GLU A 78 -15.46 -15.58 -6.17
N PHE A 79 -16.57 -14.86 -6.03
CA PHE A 79 -17.40 -14.93 -4.82
C PHE A 79 -18.17 -16.25 -4.69
N ARG A 80 -18.71 -16.78 -5.80
CA ARG A 80 -19.37 -18.10 -5.81
C ARG A 80 -18.43 -19.20 -5.36
N GLN A 81 -17.16 -19.14 -5.75
CA GLN A 81 -16.13 -20.09 -5.32
C GLN A 81 -15.82 -19.98 -3.82
N GLN A 82 -15.98 -18.80 -3.23
CA GLN A 82 -15.78 -18.59 -1.79
C GLN A 82 -17.01 -18.98 -0.96
N ALA A 83 -18.22 -18.93 -1.53
CA ALA A 83 -19.47 -19.15 -0.81
C ALA A 83 -19.53 -20.43 0.05
N PRO A 84 -19.03 -21.61 -0.39
CA PRO A 84 -19.01 -22.80 0.47
C PRO A 84 -18.19 -22.61 1.75
N ARG A 85 -16.98 -22.04 1.64
CA ARG A 85 -16.13 -21.72 2.80
C ARG A 85 -16.81 -20.72 3.72
N LEU A 86 -17.45 -19.71 3.15
CA LEU A 86 -18.21 -18.71 3.91
C LEU A 86 -19.38 -19.36 4.67
N ALA A 87 -20.10 -20.28 4.05
CA ALA A 87 -21.19 -21.03 4.67
C ALA A 87 -20.68 -21.90 5.84
N GLU A 88 -19.56 -22.60 5.68
CA GLU A 88 -18.94 -23.42 6.73
C GLU A 88 -18.55 -22.58 7.95
N VAL A 89 -17.85 -21.47 7.71
CA VAL A 89 -17.47 -20.52 8.76
C VAL A 89 -18.71 -19.98 9.47
N ALA A 90 -19.72 -19.58 8.69
CA ALA A 90 -20.94 -19.02 9.24
C ALA A 90 -21.71 -20.03 10.10
N ALA A 91 -21.64 -21.33 9.77
CA ALA A 91 -22.19 -22.41 10.58
C ALA A 91 -21.39 -22.62 11.88
N ALA A 92 -20.05 -22.61 11.82
CA ALA A 92 -19.20 -22.71 13.00
C ALA A 92 -19.44 -21.54 13.98
N TYR A 93 -19.54 -20.32 13.44
CA TYR A 93 -19.89 -19.14 14.22
C TYR A 93 -21.27 -19.25 14.86
N HIS A 94 -22.27 -19.74 14.11
CA HIS A 94 -23.62 -19.91 14.64
C HIS A 94 -23.61 -20.79 15.90
N GLN A 95 -22.79 -21.85 15.93
CA GLN A 95 -22.64 -22.72 17.09
C GLN A 95 -21.96 -21.99 18.26
N GLU A 96 -20.87 -21.26 18.01
CA GLU A 96 -20.14 -20.53 19.05
C GLU A 96 -20.99 -19.43 19.72
N PHE A 97 -21.84 -18.76 18.94
CA PHE A 97 -22.61 -17.60 19.42
C PHE A 97 -24.08 -17.91 19.71
N ALA A 98 -24.56 -19.13 19.49
CA ALA A 98 -25.94 -19.51 19.82
C ALA A 98 -26.29 -19.24 21.28
N GLU A 99 -25.35 -19.49 22.20
CA GLU A 99 -25.52 -19.25 23.64
C GLU A 99 -25.49 -17.76 24.00
N SER A 100 -24.72 -16.96 23.24
CA SER A 100 -24.58 -15.50 23.43
C SER A 100 -25.78 -14.69 22.92
N ARG A 101 -26.75 -15.33 22.25
CA ARG A 101 -27.98 -14.68 21.76
C ARG A 101 -29.05 -14.56 22.84
N ALA A 102 -29.00 -15.38 23.88
CA ALA A 102 -29.89 -15.25 25.02
C ALA A 102 -29.61 -13.91 25.72
N GLY A 103 -30.59 -12.99 25.70
CA GLY A 103 -30.46 -11.67 26.33
C GLY A 103 -30.02 -10.52 25.41
N LEU A 104 -30.19 -10.64 24.09
CA LEU A 104 -30.07 -9.51 23.14
C LEU A 104 -31.29 -8.55 23.18
N ASP A 105 -31.91 -8.39 24.35
CA ASP A 105 -33.16 -7.65 24.51
C ASP A 105 -32.93 -6.13 24.39
N THR A 106 -31.70 -5.66 24.68
CA THR A 106 -31.35 -4.24 24.65
C THR A 106 -30.57 -3.86 23.38
N PRO A 107 -30.69 -2.60 22.92
CA PRO A 107 -29.87 -2.06 21.82
C PRO A 107 -28.36 -2.16 22.08
N GLU A 108 -27.92 -1.98 23.32
CA GLU A 108 -26.51 -2.03 23.71
C GLU A 108 -25.95 -3.44 23.62
N ALA A 109 -26.71 -4.45 24.08
CA ALA A 109 -26.34 -5.86 23.96
C ALA A 109 -26.25 -6.27 22.48
N ARG A 110 -27.21 -5.82 21.66
CA ARG A 110 -27.19 -6.00 20.19
C ARG A 110 -25.98 -5.32 19.54
N LYS A 111 -25.64 -4.09 19.95
CA LYS A 111 -24.44 -3.39 19.45
C LYS A 111 -23.16 -4.13 19.83
N ALA A 112 -23.01 -4.55 21.10
CA ALA A 112 -21.84 -5.29 21.56
C ALA A 112 -21.71 -6.64 20.82
N TYR A 113 -22.82 -7.32 20.56
CA TYR A 113 -22.86 -8.53 19.75
C TYR A 113 -22.37 -8.27 18.31
N ARG A 114 -22.87 -7.22 17.65
CA ARG A 114 -22.45 -6.84 16.29
C ARG A 114 -20.95 -6.56 16.21
N VAL A 115 -20.39 -5.83 17.18
CA VAL A 115 -18.94 -5.53 17.21
C VAL A 115 -18.12 -6.81 17.36
N ARG A 116 -18.53 -7.73 18.25
CA ARG A 116 -17.84 -9.02 18.39
C ARG A 116 -17.91 -9.87 17.12
N LEU A 117 -19.09 -9.93 16.49
CA LEU A 117 -19.30 -10.65 15.24
C LEU A 117 -18.42 -10.06 14.13
N HIS A 118 -18.42 -8.74 13.96
CA HIS A 118 -17.60 -8.07 12.96
C HIS A 118 -16.11 -8.36 13.17
N ASN A 119 -15.59 -8.15 14.39
CA ASN A 119 -14.18 -8.41 14.70
C ASN A 119 -13.79 -9.86 14.40
N TRP A 120 -14.66 -10.83 14.71
CA TRP A 120 -14.40 -12.24 14.44
C TRP A 120 -14.37 -12.54 12.93
N LEU A 121 -15.28 -11.97 12.15
CA LEU A 121 -15.29 -12.12 10.69
C LEU A 121 -14.03 -11.53 10.06
N THR A 122 -13.60 -10.36 10.55
CA THR A 122 -12.34 -9.72 10.16
C THR A 122 -11.14 -10.61 10.51
N ASP A 123 -11.09 -11.17 11.72
CA ASP A 123 -10.00 -12.07 12.15
C ASP A 123 -9.95 -13.38 11.33
N ALA A 124 -11.10 -13.87 10.86
CA ALA A 124 -11.19 -15.02 9.98
C ALA A 124 -10.71 -14.73 8.53
N GLY A 125 -10.42 -13.47 8.21
CA GLY A 125 -10.00 -13.01 6.89
C GLY A 125 -11.10 -13.20 5.84
N LEU A 126 -12.35 -13.00 6.24
CA LEU A 126 -13.51 -13.19 5.37
C LEU A 126 -14.14 -11.85 5.07
N ASP A 127 -14.39 -11.62 3.78
CA ASP A 127 -15.12 -10.46 3.31
C ASP A 127 -16.63 -10.71 3.43
N LEU A 128 -17.11 -10.65 4.68
CA LEU A 128 -18.52 -10.81 5.02
C LEU A 128 -19.00 -9.55 5.74
N ALA A 129 -20.13 -9.03 5.26
CA ALA A 129 -20.80 -7.93 5.91
C ALA A 129 -21.86 -8.46 6.89
N VAL A 130 -21.81 -7.99 8.13
CA VAL A 130 -22.98 -8.06 9.02
C VAL A 130 -23.90 -6.93 8.60
N TYR A 131 -25.00 -7.28 7.95
CA TYR A 131 -25.97 -6.28 7.55
C TYR A 131 -26.51 -5.54 8.79
N SER A 132 -26.42 -4.21 8.77
CA SER A 132 -27.00 -3.33 9.78
C SER A 132 -27.93 -2.35 9.07
N PRO A 133 -29.23 -2.31 9.43
CA PRO A 133 -30.19 -1.35 8.88
C PRO A 133 -29.76 0.11 9.04
N ASN A 134 -28.91 0.42 10.01
CA ASN A 134 -28.36 1.77 10.20
C ASN A 134 -27.32 2.14 9.13
N SER A 135 -26.54 1.17 8.63
CA SER A 135 -25.56 1.42 7.55
C SER A 135 -26.27 1.81 6.25
N MET A 136 -27.49 1.29 6.04
CA MET A 136 -28.35 1.66 4.93
C MET A 136 -28.78 3.13 4.93
N ARG A 137 -29.07 3.69 6.09
CA ARG A 137 -29.52 5.10 6.20
C ARG A 137 -28.38 6.08 5.92
N VAL A 138 -27.13 5.65 6.07
CA VAL A 138 -25.95 6.44 5.71
C VAL A 138 -25.74 6.45 4.19
N LEU A 139 -25.90 5.28 3.55
CA LEU A 139 -25.65 5.12 2.11
C LEU A 139 -26.82 5.59 1.23
N ARG A 140 -28.06 5.41 1.70
CA ARG A 140 -29.31 5.70 0.97
C ARG A 140 -30.38 6.27 1.92
N PRO A 141 -30.21 7.50 2.44
CA PRO A 141 -31.14 8.13 3.39
C PRO A 141 -32.57 8.30 2.85
N GLU A 142 -32.76 8.19 1.55
CA GLU A 142 -34.04 8.24 0.84
C GLU A 142 -34.91 6.99 1.00
N LEU A 143 -34.35 5.88 1.49
CA LEU A 143 -35.10 4.63 1.63
C LEU A 143 -35.99 4.67 2.89
N PRO A 144 -37.30 4.38 2.76
CA PRO A 144 -38.22 4.34 3.90
C PRO A 144 -37.85 3.19 4.86
N PRO A 145 -38.24 3.26 6.15
CA PRO A 145 -38.09 2.12 7.05
C PRO A 145 -38.89 0.92 6.50
N ASP A 146 -38.18 -0.15 6.16
CA ASP A 146 -38.68 -1.25 5.31
C ASP A 146 -39.65 -2.23 6.01
N SER A 147 -39.99 -2.06 7.29
CA SER A 147 -40.68 -3.13 8.02
C SER A 147 -41.75 -2.67 9.00
N LEU A 148 -42.92 -3.30 8.85
CA LEU A 148 -44.03 -3.26 9.81
C LEU A 148 -43.72 -4.05 11.09
N LEU A 149 -42.69 -4.91 11.10
CA LEU A 149 -42.45 -5.93 12.13
C LEU A 149 -41.44 -5.51 13.20
N SER A 150 -40.34 -4.85 12.82
CA SER A 150 -39.37 -4.23 13.72
C SER A 150 -38.46 -3.29 12.92
N GLU A 151 -37.79 -2.34 13.59
CA GLU A 151 -36.77 -1.47 12.97
C GLU A 151 -35.55 -2.26 12.44
N GLU A 152 -35.40 -3.53 12.84
CA GLU A 152 -34.24 -4.37 12.52
C GLU A 152 -34.51 -5.43 11.45
N ALA A 153 -35.77 -5.71 11.13
CA ALA A 153 -36.13 -6.65 10.08
C ALA A 153 -36.07 -5.97 8.71
N VAL A 154 -35.29 -6.54 7.79
CA VAL A 154 -35.16 -6.01 6.41
C VAL A 154 -35.32 -7.16 5.42
N ALA A 155 -35.97 -6.89 4.30
CA ALA A 155 -36.13 -7.83 3.21
C ALA A 155 -34.80 -7.99 2.44
N LEU A 156 -34.54 -9.16 1.83
CA LEU A 156 -33.34 -9.34 1.00
C LEU A 156 -33.28 -8.32 -0.13
N GLU A 157 -34.42 -7.90 -0.68
CA GLU A 157 -34.42 -6.85 -1.71
C GLU A 157 -33.85 -5.52 -1.18
N GLY A 158 -34.22 -5.12 0.04
CA GLY A 158 -33.64 -3.95 0.69
C GLY A 158 -32.13 -4.11 0.91
N MET A 159 -31.69 -5.30 1.31
CA MET A 159 -30.26 -5.62 1.43
C MET A 159 -29.54 -5.55 0.07
N ALA A 160 -30.10 -6.11 -0.99
CA ALA A 160 -29.51 -6.05 -2.33
C ALA A 160 -29.34 -4.60 -2.80
N ILE A 161 -30.34 -3.74 -2.57
CA ILE A 161 -30.25 -2.31 -2.86
C ILE A 161 -29.14 -1.64 -2.05
N ALA A 162 -28.95 -2.02 -0.79
CA ALA A 162 -27.84 -1.55 0.05
C ALA A 162 -26.46 -1.88 -0.54
N HIS A 163 -26.37 -3.04 -1.17
CA HIS A 163 -25.18 -3.53 -1.86
C HIS A 163 -25.11 -3.02 -3.32
N GLY A 164 -25.90 -2.01 -3.67
CA GLY A 164 -25.89 -1.37 -4.99
C GLY A 164 -26.54 -2.18 -6.11
N CYS A 165 -27.30 -3.24 -5.82
CA CYS A 165 -27.93 -4.03 -6.89
C CYS A 165 -29.10 -3.24 -7.52
N ASP A 166 -28.89 -2.63 -8.69
CA ASP A 166 -29.87 -1.77 -9.35
C ASP A 166 -30.64 -2.50 -10.46
N SER A 167 -30.04 -3.52 -11.06
CA SER A 167 -30.65 -4.34 -12.11
C SER A 167 -31.26 -5.64 -11.58
N PRO A 168 -32.25 -6.22 -12.29
CA PRO A 168 -32.78 -7.55 -11.94
C PRO A 168 -31.71 -8.65 -11.90
N GLN A 169 -30.69 -8.57 -12.76
CA GLN A 169 -29.62 -9.56 -12.85
C GLN A 169 -28.70 -9.49 -11.63
N GLU A 170 -28.33 -8.29 -11.18
CA GLU A 170 -27.51 -8.08 -9.97
C GLU A 170 -28.25 -8.54 -8.73
N LYS A 171 -29.53 -8.15 -8.59
CA LYS A 171 -30.39 -8.60 -7.48
C LYS A 171 -30.48 -10.12 -7.44
N LYS A 172 -30.70 -10.76 -8.59
CA LYS A 172 -30.74 -12.22 -8.69
C LYS A 172 -29.41 -12.86 -8.23
N ALA A 173 -28.28 -12.35 -8.71
CA ALA A 173 -26.97 -12.86 -8.32
C ALA A 173 -26.70 -12.69 -6.81
N PHE A 174 -27.09 -11.54 -6.25
CA PHE A 174 -27.01 -11.29 -4.81
C PHE A 174 -27.86 -12.28 -4.00
N PHE A 175 -29.11 -12.52 -4.42
CA PHE A 175 -29.99 -13.48 -3.76
C PHE A 175 -29.42 -14.90 -3.79
N GLU A 176 -28.94 -15.36 -4.95
CA GLU A 176 -28.31 -16.68 -5.09
C GLU A 176 -27.11 -16.84 -4.13
N LEU A 177 -26.28 -15.80 -4.02
CA LEU A 177 -25.13 -15.80 -3.11
C LEU A 177 -25.57 -15.80 -1.65
N ALA A 178 -26.49 -14.92 -1.26
CA ALA A 178 -27.02 -14.88 0.09
C ALA A 178 -27.66 -16.21 0.49
N GLU A 179 -28.40 -16.86 -0.41
CA GLU A 179 -28.98 -18.18 -0.19
C GLU A 179 -27.92 -19.26 -0.05
N SER A 180 -26.86 -19.24 -0.87
CA SER A 180 -25.76 -20.21 -0.78
C SER A 180 -24.96 -20.10 0.54
N ILE A 181 -24.78 -18.88 1.06
CA ILE A 181 -24.05 -18.63 2.32
C ILE A 181 -24.90 -19.01 3.54
N ASN A 182 -26.19 -18.70 3.51
CA ASN A 182 -27.06 -18.83 4.68
C ASN A 182 -27.80 -20.17 4.75
N GLY A 183 -28.15 -20.73 3.60
CA GLY A 183 -28.86 -22.01 3.46
C GLY A 183 -30.11 -22.07 4.35
N PRO A 184 -30.26 -23.13 5.18
CA PRO A 184 -31.42 -23.30 6.05
C PRO A 184 -31.71 -22.14 7.01
N ARG A 185 -30.70 -21.37 7.43
CA ARG A 185 -30.89 -20.26 8.38
C ARG A 185 -31.79 -19.16 7.84
N LEU A 186 -31.67 -18.88 6.54
CA LEU A 186 -32.47 -17.86 5.89
C LEU A 186 -33.92 -18.32 5.74
N GLU A 187 -34.12 -19.60 5.42
CA GLU A 187 -35.45 -20.20 5.34
C GLU A 187 -36.14 -20.19 6.71
N ASP A 188 -35.44 -20.60 7.77
CA ASP A 188 -35.95 -20.54 9.14
C ASP A 188 -36.34 -19.11 9.54
N ALA A 189 -35.55 -18.11 9.15
CA ALA A 189 -35.86 -16.70 9.39
C ALA A 189 -37.14 -16.26 8.67
N ARG A 190 -37.28 -16.63 7.39
CA ARG A 190 -38.47 -16.34 6.58
C ARG A 190 -39.71 -16.99 7.18
N GLN A 191 -39.63 -18.26 7.60
CA GLN A 191 -40.77 -18.98 8.20
C GLN A 191 -41.21 -18.37 9.53
N GLN A 192 -40.26 -17.93 10.37
CA GLN A 192 -40.60 -17.22 11.62
C GLN A 192 -41.30 -15.88 11.35
N THR A 193 -40.86 -15.13 10.33
CA THR A 193 -41.53 -13.90 9.91
C THR A 193 -42.95 -14.18 9.41
N ILE A 194 -43.14 -15.23 8.61
CA ILE A 194 -44.46 -15.65 8.11
C ILE A 194 -45.39 -15.96 9.29
N GLU A 195 -44.92 -16.71 10.27
CA GLU A 195 -45.74 -17.10 11.43
C GLU A 195 -46.07 -15.91 12.34
N ALA A 196 -45.11 -15.02 12.58
CA ALA A 196 -45.34 -13.78 13.31
C ALA A 196 -46.36 -12.88 12.59
N THR A 197 -46.28 -12.82 11.26
CA THR A 197 -47.21 -12.04 10.43
C THR A 197 -48.62 -12.62 10.44
N ARG A 198 -48.77 -13.96 10.35
CA ARG A 198 -50.06 -14.64 10.51
C ARG A 198 -50.71 -14.30 11.84
N SER A 199 -49.93 -14.37 12.92
CA SER A 199 -50.40 -14.03 14.27
C SER A 199 -50.86 -12.57 14.38
N ARG A 200 -50.06 -11.63 13.83
CA ARG A 200 -50.34 -10.18 13.91
C ARG A 200 -51.50 -9.73 13.04
N LEU A 201 -51.72 -10.37 11.90
CA LEU A 201 -52.75 -10.01 10.93
C LEU A 201 -53.96 -10.96 10.97
N ALA A 202 -54.10 -11.76 12.03
CA ALA A 202 -55.21 -12.71 12.19
C ALA A 202 -56.60 -12.06 12.02
N GLU A 203 -56.75 -10.80 12.45
CA GLU A 203 -57.99 -10.02 12.34
C GLU A 203 -58.19 -9.37 10.95
N ARG A 204 -57.22 -9.49 10.04
CA ARG A 204 -57.24 -8.89 8.68
C ARG A 204 -56.96 -9.95 7.61
N PRO A 205 -57.84 -10.96 7.43
CA PRO A 205 -57.57 -12.14 6.62
C PRO A 205 -57.32 -11.85 5.13
N GLU A 206 -58.05 -10.88 4.53
CA GLU A 206 -57.83 -10.50 3.13
C GLU A 206 -56.46 -9.87 2.91
N PHE A 207 -56.04 -8.98 3.81
CA PHE A 207 -54.71 -8.36 3.76
C PHE A 207 -53.61 -9.40 4.03
N LEU A 208 -53.81 -10.31 4.97
CA LEU A 208 -52.91 -11.43 5.21
C LEU A 208 -52.75 -12.30 3.97
N GLN A 209 -53.84 -12.66 3.29
CA GLN A 209 -53.79 -13.44 2.05
C GLN A 209 -53.01 -12.71 0.94
N GLN A 210 -53.21 -11.41 0.77
CA GLN A 210 -52.47 -10.59 -0.19
C GLN A 210 -50.96 -10.59 0.10
N VAL A 211 -50.57 -10.37 1.36
CA VAL A 211 -49.15 -10.37 1.78
C VAL A 211 -48.52 -11.76 1.58
N LEU A 212 -49.20 -12.83 1.98
CA LEU A 212 -48.69 -14.19 1.82
C LEU A 212 -48.57 -14.61 0.34
N ALA A 213 -49.53 -14.21 -0.51
CA ALA A 213 -49.45 -14.46 -1.95
C ALA A 213 -48.25 -13.71 -2.57
N GLN A 214 -48.07 -12.44 -2.20
CA GLN A 214 -46.91 -11.66 -2.64
C GLN A 214 -45.58 -12.31 -2.23
N TRP A 215 -45.48 -12.76 -0.97
CA TRP A 215 -44.27 -13.43 -0.47
C TRP A 215 -44.03 -14.81 -1.07
N GLN A 216 -45.08 -15.52 -1.47
CA GLN A 216 -44.94 -16.77 -2.20
C GLN A 216 -44.37 -16.54 -3.61
N GLU A 217 -44.78 -15.46 -4.28
CA GLU A 217 -44.24 -15.09 -5.59
C GLU A 217 -42.84 -14.46 -5.50
N ARG A 218 -42.57 -13.72 -4.42
CA ARG A 218 -41.36 -12.93 -4.21
C ARG A 218 -40.80 -13.15 -2.80
N PRO A 219 -40.13 -14.29 -2.52
CA PRO A 219 -39.60 -14.62 -1.21
C PRO A 219 -38.51 -13.64 -0.73
N GLU A 220 -37.88 -12.90 -1.63
CA GLU A 220 -36.93 -11.84 -1.31
C GLU A 220 -37.56 -10.64 -0.59
N LEU A 221 -38.89 -10.51 -0.63
CA LEU A 221 -39.66 -9.46 0.06
C LEU A 221 -39.98 -9.80 1.52
N ILE A 222 -39.72 -11.04 1.96
CA ILE A 222 -39.99 -11.45 3.34
C ILE A 222 -38.94 -10.79 4.25
N PRO A 223 -39.34 -9.92 5.19
CA PRO A 223 -38.38 -9.28 6.09
C PRO A 223 -37.72 -10.32 7.00
N VAL A 224 -36.41 -10.28 7.16
CA VAL A 224 -35.68 -11.17 8.08
C VAL A 224 -34.97 -10.36 9.15
N ASP A 225 -35.06 -10.84 10.39
CA ASP A 225 -34.26 -10.32 11.50
C ASP A 225 -32.85 -10.90 11.40
N SER A 226 -31.96 -10.12 10.79
CA SER A 226 -30.57 -10.52 10.53
C SER A 226 -29.78 -10.80 11.80
N LEU A 227 -30.14 -10.21 12.94
CA LEU A 227 -29.44 -10.40 14.21
C LEU A 227 -29.91 -11.66 14.91
N LYS A 228 -31.22 -11.89 14.98
CA LYS A 228 -31.81 -13.08 15.60
C LYS A 228 -31.31 -14.37 14.92
N HIS A 229 -31.22 -14.34 13.59
CA HIS A 229 -30.82 -15.51 12.80
C HIS A 229 -29.33 -15.52 12.40
N THR A 230 -28.60 -14.43 12.67
CA THR A 230 -27.21 -14.25 12.21
C THR A 230 -27.11 -14.51 10.70
N ILE A 231 -27.87 -13.73 9.95
CA ILE A 231 -27.84 -13.78 8.49
C ILE A 231 -26.59 -13.02 8.03
N LEU A 232 -25.72 -13.68 7.28
CA LEU A 232 -24.50 -13.08 6.75
C LEU A 232 -24.70 -12.70 5.29
N MET A 233 -24.31 -11.48 4.93
CA MET A 233 -24.35 -11.02 3.55
C MET A 233 -22.98 -11.17 2.91
N PRO A 234 -22.92 -11.43 1.59
CA PRO A 234 -21.65 -11.34 0.89
C PRO A 234 -21.10 -9.91 1.00
N GLY A 235 -19.81 -9.75 1.27
CA GLY A 235 -19.12 -8.45 1.30
C GLY A 235 -18.97 -7.79 -0.07
N LEU A 236 -19.82 -8.09 -1.05
CA LEU A 236 -19.73 -7.58 -2.40
C LEU A 236 -20.65 -6.38 -2.61
N TYR A 237 -20.16 -5.37 -3.33
CA TYR A 237 -20.88 -4.13 -3.60
C TYR A 237 -20.79 -3.79 -5.08
N PHE A 238 -21.94 -3.57 -5.72
CA PHE A 238 -22.02 -3.07 -7.08
C PHE A 238 -21.90 -1.54 -7.06
N ALA A 239 -20.79 -1.01 -7.55
CA ALA A 239 -20.49 0.41 -7.48
C ALA A 239 -20.11 0.97 -8.85
N GLY A 240 -20.29 2.28 -9.04
CA GLY A 240 -19.96 2.98 -10.28
C GLY A 240 -21.16 3.24 -11.19
N PRO A 241 -20.96 4.02 -12.27
CA PRO A 241 -22.01 4.34 -13.23
C PRO A 241 -22.38 3.09 -14.07
N PRO A 242 -23.59 3.03 -14.66
CA PRO A 242 -24.06 1.86 -15.40
C PRO A 242 -23.09 1.30 -16.46
N GLU A 243 -22.33 2.17 -17.12
CA GLU A 243 -21.35 1.83 -18.15
C GLU A 243 -20.01 1.31 -17.63
N ASP A 244 -19.69 1.52 -16.34
CA ASP A 244 -18.43 1.11 -15.70
C ASP A 244 -18.71 0.57 -14.29
N ARG A 245 -19.78 -0.21 -14.14
CA ARG A 245 -20.09 -0.86 -12.87
C ARG A 245 -19.03 -1.88 -12.52
N LYS A 246 -18.47 -1.75 -11.33
CA LYS A 246 -17.50 -2.67 -10.75
C LYS A 246 -18.13 -3.40 -9.57
N LEU A 247 -17.71 -4.64 -9.39
CA LEU A 247 -17.97 -5.39 -8.19
C LEU A 247 -16.78 -5.20 -7.25
N LEU A 248 -17.04 -4.56 -6.11
CA LEU A 248 -16.05 -4.24 -5.08
C LEU A 248 -16.24 -5.18 -3.89
N ASP A 249 -15.17 -5.47 -3.17
CA ASP A 249 -15.25 -6.04 -1.82
C ASP A 249 -15.63 -4.95 -0.80
N ASN A 250 -15.85 -5.32 0.47
CA ASN A 250 -16.26 -4.36 1.49
C ASN A 250 -15.19 -3.29 1.74
N TYR A 251 -13.92 -3.66 1.62
CA TYR A 251 -12.79 -2.74 1.83
C TYR A 251 -12.75 -1.67 0.74
N ASP A 252 -12.74 -2.07 -0.53
CA ASP A 252 -12.71 -1.16 -1.68
C ASP A 252 -13.99 -0.29 -1.70
N PHE A 253 -15.14 -0.83 -1.27
CA PHE A 253 -16.37 -0.04 -1.15
C PHE A 253 -16.34 0.99 -0.01
N GLU A 254 -15.78 0.65 1.15
CA GLU A 254 -15.59 1.60 2.24
C GLU A 254 -14.60 2.70 1.85
N ALA A 255 -13.47 2.34 1.23
CA ALA A 255 -12.51 3.29 0.68
C ALA A 255 -13.16 4.20 -0.37
N LEU A 256 -13.99 3.65 -1.26
CA LEU A 256 -14.77 4.44 -2.21
C LEU A 256 -15.65 5.48 -1.50
N GLY A 257 -16.38 5.08 -0.45
CA GLY A 257 -17.28 5.95 0.30
C GLY A 257 -16.59 7.07 1.09
N LEU A 258 -15.33 6.85 1.50
CA LEU A 258 -14.49 7.87 2.11
C LEU A 258 -14.04 8.91 1.07
N TRP A 259 -13.64 8.45 -0.12
CA TRP A 259 -13.06 9.33 -1.13
C TRP A 259 -14.07 10.04 -2.02
N GLN A 260 -15.25 9.45 -2.24
CA GLN A 260 -16.27 10.00 -3.13
C GLN A 260 -17.36 10.77 -2.39
N GLY A 261 -17.81 11.88 -3.00
CA GLY A 261 -19.08 12.50 -2.66
C GLY A 261 -20.26 11.72 -3.26
N ARG A 262 -21.49 12.17 -2.98
CA ARG A 262 -22.74 11.56 -3.49
C ARG A 262 -22.81 11.43 -5.03
N GLU A 263 -22.01 12.21 -5.74
CA GLU A 263 -21.97 12.24 -7.21
C GLU A 263 -20.89 11.31 -7.81
N GLY A 264 -20.18 10.52 -7.01
CA GLY A 264 -19.14 9.59 -7.51
C GLY A 264 -17.82 10.27 -7.90
N HIS A 265 -17.64 11.53 -7.51
CA HIS A 265 -16.42 12.30 -7.73
C HIS A 265 -15.62 12.42 -6.44
N ILE A 266 -14.30 12.47 -6.55
CA ILE A 266 -13.40 12.69 -5.42
C ILE A 266 -13.74 14.04 -4.75
N VAL A 267 -14.03 14.02 -3.45
CA VAL A 267 -14.30 15.23 -2.65
C VAL A 267 -13.07 15.68 -1.89
N ASP A 268 -12.97 16.97 -1.58
CA ASP A 268 -11.82 17.56 -0.88
C ASP A 268 -11.78 17.22 0.63
N ARG A 269 -12.96 17.10 1.23
CA ARG A 269 -13.16 16.72 2.64
C ARG A 269 -14.35 15.79 2.77
N TRP A 270 -14.21 14.78 3.62
CA TRP A 270 -15.33 13.98 4.05
C TRP A 270 -15.90 14.59 5.33
N VAL A 271 -17.15 15.03 5.27
CA VAL A 271 -17.85 15.60 6.43
C VAL A 271 -18.80 14.54 6.95
N GLU A 272 -18.53 14.02 8.15
CA GLU A 272 -19.51 13.16 8.83
C GLU A 272 -20.81 13.94 9.04
N PRO A 273 -21.98 13.36 8.74
CA PRO A 273 -23.27 14.01 9.00
C PRO A 273 -23.53 14.36 10.47
N SER A 274 -22.73 13.86 11.42
CA SER A 274 -23.04 13.93 12.86
C SER A 274 -21.92 14.34 13.82
N ALA A 275 -20.76 14.81 13.36
CA ALA A 275 -19.74 15.32 14.28
C ALA A 275 -18.88 16.40 13.63
N ASP A 276 -18.49 17.40 14.42
CA ASP A 276 -17.54 18.49 14.10
C ASP A 276 -16.10 17.99 13.82
N VAL A 277 -15.95 16.83 13.18
CA VAL A 277 -14.67 16.20 12.88
C VAL A 277 -14.48 16.21 11.37
N ASP A 278 -13.73 17.19 10.88
CA ASP A 278 -13.19 17.21 9.52
C ASP A 278 -12.07 16.15 9.45
N TYR A 279 -12.32 15.04 8.77
CA TYR A 279 -11.27 14.09 8.38
C TYR A 279 -10.71 14.50 7.03
N GLU A 280 -9.44 14.92 7.00
CA GLU A 280 -8.71 15.14 5.76
C GLU A 280 -8.09 13.81 5.30
N LEU A 281 -8.73 13.19 4.30
CA LEU A 281 -8.22 11.98 3.63
C LEU A 281 -7.11 12.35 2.67
N ASN A 282 -5.87 12.16 3.11
CA ASN A 282 -4.67 12.57 2.37
C ASN A 282 -4.06 11.43 1.55
N GLY A 283 -4.21 10.18 2.00
CA GLY A 283 -3.74 8.98 1.33
C GLY A 283 -4.60 7.77 1.65
N GLU A 284 -4.49 6.72 0.84
CA GLU A 284 -5.15 5.43 1.06
C GLU A 284 -4.39 4.32 0.34
N TYR A 285 -4.13 3.22 1.04
CA TYR A 285 -3.72 1.96 0.43
C TYR A 285 -4.94 1.06 0.15
N LEU A 286 -5.06 0.59 -1.09
CA LEU A 286 -6.09 -0.34 -1.55
C LEU A 286 -5.51 -1.76 -1.65
N LEU A 287 -6.29 -2.77 -1.28
CA LEU A 287 -5.89 -4.19 -1.32
C LEU A 287 -5.54 -4.68 -2.74
N SER A 288 -5.98 -3.95 -3.74
CA SER A 288 -5.60 -4.07 -5.16
C SER A 288 -4.12 -3.73 -5.44
N LYS A 289 -3.32 -3.42 -4.41
CA LYS A 289 -1.93 -2.92 -4.50
C LYS A 289 -1.86 -1.57 -5.23
N ASN A 290 -2.84 -0.73 -4.98
CA ASN A 290 -2.84 0.66 -5.43
C ASN A 290 -2.75 1.58 -4.20
N ILE A 291 -1.97 2.64 -4.32
CA ILE A 291 -1.95 3.75 -3.37
C ILE A 291 -2.56 4.96 -4.04
N LEU A 292 -3.46 5.62 -3.33
CA LEU A 292 -3.98 6.95 -3.67
C LEU A 292 -3.28 7.98 -2.79
N VAL A 293 -2.82 9.08 -3.39
CA VAL A 293 -2.28 10.24 -2.66
C VAL A 293 -2.96 11.50 -3.19
N ARG A 294 -3.36 12.41 -2.31
CA ARG A 294 -3.86 13.72 -2.71
C ARG A 294 -2.79 14.56 -3.39
N ASP A 295 -3.18 15.32 -4.40
CA ASP A 295 -2.32 16.29 -5.09
C ASP A 295 -1.73 17.37 -4.17
N ARG A 296 -2.42 17.76 -3.11
CA ARG A 296 -1.87 18.67 -2.08
C ARG A 296 -0.80 18.05 -1.18
N CYS A 297 -0.70 16.73 -1.15
CA CYS A 297 0.20 15.96 -0.27
C CYS A 297 1.43 15.43 -1.00
N LEU A 298 1.76 16.02 -2.16
CA LEU A 298 2.92 15.60 -2.96
C LEU A 298 4.23 16.22 -2.46
N ASP A 299 4.18 17.21 -1.58
CA ASP A 299 5.39 17.83 -1.02
C ASP A 299 6.32 16.76 -0.41
N PRO A 300 7.62 16.71 -0.76
CA PRO A 300 8.54 15.71 -0.20
C PRO A 300 8.75 15.77 1.32
N SER A 301 8.28 16.82 1.99
CA SER A 301 8.21 16.94 3.45
C SER A 301 6.93 16.36 4.05
N ASP A 302 5.86 16.21 3.25
CA ASP A 302 4.66 15.48 3.61
C ASP A 302 4.97 13.97 3.65
N LYS A 303 4.51 13.31 4.71
CA LYS A 303 4.77 11.89 4.98
C LYS A 303 3.73 10.97 4.34
N THR A 304 2.65 11.51 3.79
CA THR A 304 1.49 10.74 3.31
C THR A 304 1.90 9.63 2.33
N ALA A 305 2.64 9.95 1.27
CA ALA A 305 3.06 8.92 0.30
C ALA A 305 3.92 7.83 0.93
N VAL A 306 4.79 8.19 1.88
CA VAL A 306 5.63 7.22 2.61
C VAL A 306 4.81 6.39 3.59
N HIS A 307 3.81 7.00 4.24
CA HIS A 307 2.86 6.34 5.13
C HIS A 307 2.05 5.27 4.37
N GLU A 308 1.40 5.64 3.25
CA GLU A 308 0.62 4.67 2.47
C GLU A 308 1.49 3.55 1.87
N PHE A 309 2.73 3.88 1.48
CA PHE A 309 3.68 2.88 1.03
C PHE A 309 4.01 1.86 2.13
N ALA A 310 4.03 2.28 3.39
CA ALA A 310 4.28 1.39 4.51
C ALA A 310 3.12 0.40 4.71
N HIS A 311 1.86 0.84 4.58
CA HIS A 311 0.69 -0.05 4.57
C HIS A 311 0.82 -1.10 3.48
N ALA A 312 1.25 -0.70 2.27
CA ALA A 312 1.48 -1.62 1.18
C ALA A 312 2.56 -2.66 1.50
N VAL A 313 3.72 -2.23 2.00
CA VAL A 313 4.82 -3.16 2.35
C VAL A 313 4.39 -4.13 3.45
N ASP A 314 3.67 -3.64 4.48
CA ASP A 314 3.13 -4.45 5.58
C ASP A 314 2.22 -5.57 5.05
N TRP A 315 1.29 -5.21 4.16
CA TRP A 315 0.39 -6.16 3.53
C TRP A 315 1.11 -7.17 2.63
N ILE A 316 2.04 -6.70 1.78
CA ILE A 316 2.80 -7.57 0.87
C ILE A 316 3.67 -8.55 1.68
N LEU A 317 4.23 -8.14 2.83
CA LEU A 317 4.99 -9.05 3.70
C LEU A 317 4.12 -10.14 4.33
N GLU A 318 2.88 -9.82 4.71
CA GLU A 318 1.91 -10.83 5.17
C GLU A 318 1.65 -11.88 4.08
N GLU A 319 1.59 -11.47 2.81
CA GLU A 319 1.42 -12.37 1.65
C GLU A 319 2.70 -13.19 1.35
N LYS A 320 3.86 -12.52 1.30
CA LYS A 320 5.12 -13.10 0.78
C LYS A 320 5.97 -13.82 1.83
N ALA A 321 5.80 -13.49 3.10
CA ALA A 321 6.56 -14.06 4.21
C ALA A 321 5.67 -14.40 5.42
N PRO A 322 4.60 -15.20 5.26
CA PRO A 322 3.56 -15.38 6.27
C PRO A 322 4.08 -15.95 7.60
N ASP A 323 5.07 -16.84 7.57
CA ASP A 323 5.64 -17.46 8.78
C ASP A 323 6.42 -16.44 9.63
N TRP A 324 7.26 -15.63 8.99
CA TRP A 324 7.95 -14.52 9.66
C TRP A 324 6.93 -13.50 10.15
N TYR A 325 5.99 -13.12 9.28
CA TYR A 325 4.98 -12.11 9.58
C TYR A 325 4.14 -12.48 10.79
N LYS A 326 3.74 -13.74 10.95
CA LYS A 326 3.00 -14.22 12.13
C LYS A 326 3.76 -13.98 13.44
N GLY A 327 5.07 -14.26 13.46
CA GLY A 327 5.94 -14.02 14.61
C GLY A 327 6.15 -12.54 14.90
N TRP A 328 6.35 -11.75 13.84
CA TRP A 328 6.50 -10.29 13.92
C TRP A 328 5.21 -9.60 14.39
N LYS A 329 4.05 -9.93 13.81
CA LYS A 329 2.71 -9.41 14.16
C LYS A 329 2.40 -9.63 15.65
N THR A 330 2.79 -10.77 16.21
CA THR A 330 2.61 -11.05 17.65
C THR A 330 3.44 -10.10 18.54
N ARG A 331 4.62 -9.66 18.10
CA ARG A 331 5.43 -8.65 18.79
C ARG A 331 4.90 -7.24 18.54
N LEU A 332 4.48 -6.94 17.31
CA LEU A 332 3.83 -5.69 16.94
C LEU A 332 2.60 -5.42 17.81
N LEU A 333 1.68 -6.37 17.95
CA LEU A 333 0.48 -6.20 18.77
C LEU A 333 0.83 -5.93 20.23
N ARG A 334 1.85 -6.60 20.77
CA ARG A 334 2.35 -6.32 22.13
C ARG A 334 2.89 -4.90 22.27
N ALA A 335 3.72 -4.45 21.33
CA ALA A 335 4.26 -3.08 21.32
C ALA A 335 3.15 -2.03 21.17
N PHE A 336 2.22 -2.24 20.23
CA PHE A 336 1.05 -1.38 20.02
C PHE A 336 0.20 -1.25 21.28
N HIS A 337 -0.15 -2.36 21.94
CA HIS A 337 -0.95 -2.31 23.16
C HIS A 337 -0.22 -1.65 24.33
N ALA A 338 1.09 -1.85 24.46
CA ALA A 338 1.90 -1.14 25.45
C ALA A 338 1.91 0.37 25.19
N MET A 339 2.16 0.79 23.95
CA MET A 339 2.10 2.20 23.53
C MET A 339 0.71 2.80 23.76
N ARG A 340 -0.37 2.07 23.45
CA ARG A 340 -1.75 2.56 23.64
C ARG A 340 -2.10 2.79 25.12
N GLY A 341 -1.50 2.00 26.03
CA GLY A 341 -1.59 2.18 27.48
C GLY A 341 -0.76 3.35 28.03
N GLU A 342 0.23 3.82 27.27
CA GLU A 342 1.14 4.92 27.62
C GLU A 342 1.14 5.97 26.49
N PRO A 343 0.08 6.79 26.33
CA PRO A 343 -0.11 7.66 25.17
C PRO A 343 1.04 8.61 24.84
N GLN A 344 1.84 8.97 25.85
CA GLN A 344 3.07 9.77 25.71
C GLN A 344 4.18 9.09 24.89
N ARG A 345 4.08 7.77 24.66
CA ARG A 345 4.99 6.99 23.81
C ARG A 345 4.53 6.89 22.37
N ALA A 346 3.32 7.34 22.05
CA ALA A 346 2.85 7.34 20.67
C ALA A 346 3.66 8.38 19.88
N ILE A 347 4.28 7.97 18.78
CA ILE A 347 5.02 8.89 17.90
C ILE A 347 4.12 9.99 17.34
N THR A 348 2.85 9.64 17.08
CA THR A 348 1.75 10.56 16.76
C THR A 348 0.45 10.08 17.42
N PRO A 349 -0.55 10.95 17.60
CA PRO A 349 -1.87 10.54 18.05
C PRO A 349 -2.53 9.50 17.12
N TYR A 350 -2.26 9.59 15.81
CA TYR A 350 -2.87 8.73 14.79
C TYR A 350 -2.37 7.28 14.87
N ALA A 351 -1.11 7.07 15.24
CA ALA A 351 -0.52 5.74 15.48
C ALA A 351 -1.28 4.89 16.54
N ARG A 352 -2.18 5.51 17.31
CA ARG A 352 -3.02 4.85 18.33
C ARG A 352 -4.32 4.26 17.78
N ALA A 353 -4.69 4.58 16.55
CA ALA A 353 -5.96 4.18 15.95
C ALA A 353 -6.06 2.65 15.87
N ASN A 354 -5.08 2.01 15.22
CA ASN A 354 -5.00 0.56 15.08
C ASN A 354 -3.54 0.10 14.83
N PRO A 355 -3.24 -1.21 14.88
CA PRO A 355 -1.89 -1.73 14.65
C PRO A 355 -1.29 -1.43 13.26
N ARG A 356 -2.10 -1.29 12.21
CA ARG A 356 -1.63 -0.94 10.86
C ARG A 356 -1.16 0.51 10.81
N GLU A 357 -1.93 1.45 11.38
CA GLU A 357 -1.48 2.85 11.51
C GLU A 357 -0.22 2.98 12.36
N TYR A 358 -0.07 2.12 13.38
CA TYR A 358 1.15 2.09 14.17
C TYR A 358 2.39 1.69 13.35
N VAL A 359 2.23 0.78 12.37
CA VAL A 359 3.28 0.43 11.41
C VAL A 359 3.55 1.60 10.46
N ALA A 360 2.49 2.15 9.83
CA ALA A 360 2.66 3.17 8.81
C ALA A 360 3.25 4.47 9.37
N GLU A 361 2.77 4.93 10.52
CA GLU A 361 3.36 6.06 11.25
C GLU A 361 4.79 5.76 11.71
N GLY A 362 5.04 4.52 12.14
CA GLY A 362 6.37 4.05 12.52
C GLY A 362 7.36 4.15 11.36
N ILE A 363 7.03 3.59 10.20
CA ILE A 363 7.88 3.64 9.00
C ILE A 363 8.07 5.08 8.50
N ALA A 364 7.00 5.88 8.48
CA ALA A 364 7.10 7.28 8.10
C ALA A 364 8.11 8.03 8.98
N HIS A 365 8.11 7.79 10.30
CA HIS A 365 9.10 8.39 11.19
C HIS A 365 10.47 7.72 11.11
N TYR A 366 10.55 6.42 10.81
CA TYR A 366 11.83 5.74 10.58
C TYR A 366 12.63 6.41 9.45
N TYR A 367 11.99 6.83 8.36
CA TYR A 367 12.66 7.49 7.23
C TYR A 367 12.80 9.02 7.35
N TYR A 368 11.94 9.70 8.13
CA TYR A 368 12.00 11.16 8.27
C TYR A 368 12.70 11.63 9.55
N GLU A 369 12.45 10.97 10.68
CA GLU A 369 12.89 11.39 12.02
C GLU A 369 13.30 10.16 12.88
N PRO A 370 14.26 9.32 12.44
CA PRO A 370 14.57 8.05 13.09
C PRO A 370 14.98 8.20 14.56
N GLU A 371 15.75 9.24 14.88
CA GLU A 371 16.19 9.50 16.26
C GLU A 371 15.02 9.84 17.19
N LYS A 372 14.01 10.56 16.68
CA LYS A 372 12.80 10.87 17.43
C LYS A 372 11.97 9.61 17.67
N LEU A 373 11.82 8.76 16.66
CA LEU A 373 11.13 7.48 16.81
C LEU A 373 11.84 6.61 17.85
N LYS A 374 13.17 6.46 17.74
CA LYS A 374 13.99 5.69 18.66
C LYS A 374 13.90 6.19 20.11
N ALA A 375 13.85 7.52 20.30
CA ALA A 375 13.72 8.12 21.63
C ALA A 375 12.31 7.98 22.22
N THR A 376 11.27 8.07 21.39
CA THR A 376 9.86 8.11 21.83
C THR A 376 9.29 6.70 21.98
N ASP A 377 9.53 5.85 20.99
CA ASP A 377 9.06 4.47 20.92
C ASP A 377 10.15 3.53 20.35
N PRO A 378 11.14 3.13 21.16
CA PRO A 378 12.22 2.26 20.71
C PRO A 378 11.72 0.88 20.24
N ALA A 379 10.61 0.39 20.79
CA ALA A 379 10.04 -0.89 20.36
C ALA A 379 9.45 -0.79 18.95
N CYS A 380 8.76 0.31 18.64
CA CYS A 380 8.32 0.61 17.27
C CYS A 380 9.53 0.67 16.33
N PHE A 381 10.58 1.43 16.69
CA PHE A 381 11.79 1.57 15.89
C PHE A 381 12.41 0.20 15.51
N GLU A 382 12.59 -0.69 16.49
CA GLU A 382 13.16 -2.02 16.27
C GLU A 382 12.30 -2.87 15.33
N LEU A 383 10.97 -2.84 15.50
CA LEU A 383 10.04 -3.58 14.64
C LEU A 383 10.03 -3.07 13.21
N MET A 384 10.08 -1.75 13.02
CA MET A 384 10.14 -1.11 11.70
C MET A 384 11.47 -1.41 11.01
N HIS A 385 12.58 -1.38 11.75
CA HIS A 385 13.88 -1.74 11.23
C HIS A 385 13.92 -3.19 10.72
N GLU A 386 13.39 -4.14 11.51
CA GLU A 386 13.30 -5.54 11.10
C GLU A 386 12.42 -5.72 9.85
N MET A 387 11.26 -5.05 9.80
CA MET A 387 10.36 -5.08 8.64
C MET A 387 11.06 -4.58 7.36
N VAL A 388 11.80 -3.47 7.46
CA VAL A 388 12.59 -2.92 6.36
C VAL A 388 13.68 -3.90 5.89
N GLN A 389 14.39 -4.53 6.82
CA GLN A 389 15.43 -5.53 6.48
C GLN A 389 14.86 -6.73 5.73
N VAL A 390 13.73 -7.28 6.20
CA VAL A 390 13.09 -8.42 5.55
C VAL A 390 12.53 -8.05 4.18
N ALA A 391 11.87 -6.89 4.06
CA ALA A 391 11.41 -6.40 2.76
C ALA A 391 12.58 -6.19 1.78
N ALA A 392 13.69 -5.59 2.23
CA ALA A 392 14.86 -5.37 1.39
C ALA A 392 15.48 -6.68 0.89
N MET A 393 15.62 -7.66 1.78
CA MET A 393 16.13 -8.99 1.45
C MET A 393 15.25 -9.70 0.41
N LEU A 394 13.93 -9.62 0.57
CA LEU A 394 12.97 -10.19 -0.39
C LEU A 394 12.95 -9.44 -1.72
N GLY A 395 13.31 -8.15 -1.72
CA GLY A 395 13.57 -7.37 -2.94
C GLY A 395 14.89 -7.72 -3.63
N GLY A 396 15.70 -8.62 -3.04
CA GLY A 396 16.97 -9.08 -3.60
C GLY A 396 18.17 -8.20 -3.25
N VAL A 397 18.05 -7.33 -2.25
CA VAL A 397 19.14 -6.47 -1.76
C VAL A 397 19.49 -6.88 -0.33
N ASP A 398 20.75 -7.18 -0.08
CA ASP A 398 21.24 -7.41 1.27
C ASP A 398 21.48 -6.06 1.98
N PRO A 399 20.77 -5.76 3.09
CA PRO A 399 20.89 -4.49 3.80
C PRO A 399 22.31 -4.22 4.34
N GLU A 400 23.04 -5.28 4.71
CA GLU A 400 24.41 -5.15 5.23
C GLU A 400 25.40 -4.74 4.12
N ILE A 401 25.12 -5.19 2.89
CA ILE A 401 25.88 -4.84 1.70
C ILE A 401 25.56 -3.40 1.26
N GLU A 402 24.29 -2.99 1.27
CA GLU A 402 23.91 -1.62 0.90
C GLU A 402 24.53 -0.56 1.83
N GLY A 403 24.54 -0.84 3.15
CA GLY A 403 25.18 0.03 4.15
C GLY A 403 26.70 0.13 3.97
N SER A 404 27.38 -1.00 3.77
CA SER A 404 28.84 -1.03 3.56
C SER A 404 29.25 -0.41 2.23
N HIS A 405 28.45 -0.54 1.18
CA HIS A 405 28.72 0.06 -0.13
C HIS A 405 28.59 1.60 -0.09
N LEU A 406 27.64 2.14 0.69
CA LEU A 406 27.49 3.58 0.90
C LEU A 406 28.68 4.16 1.67
N GLU A 407 29.18 3.44 2.67
CA GLU A 407 30.38 3.82 3.41
C GLU A 407 31.60 3.82 2.48
N VAL A 408 31.81 2.75 1.70
CA VAL A 408 32.92 2.66 0.73
C VAL A 408 32.84 3.72 -0.36
N LEU A 409 31.65 4.02 -0.91
CA LEU A 409 31.49 5.07 -1.92
C LEU A 409 31.69 6.47 -1.35
N SER A 410 31.17 6.75 -0.15
CA SER A 410 31.35 8.02 0.55
C SER A 410 32.81 8.25 0.94
N GLU A 411 33.48 7.22 1.47
CA GLU A 411 34.92 7.23 1.73
C GLU A 411 35.70 7.49 0.45
N THR A 412 35.40 6.74 -0.62
CA THR A 412 36.06 6.85 -1.92
C THR A 412 35.90 8.25 -2.53
N GLN A 413 34.69 8.81 -2.50
CA GLN A 413 34.41 10.15 -2.98
C GLN A 413 35.14 11.21 -2.14
N THR A 414 35.19 11.03 -0.81
CA THR A 414 35.95 11.91 0.09
C THR A 414 37.44 11.83 -0.20
N GLN A 415 37.97 10.64 -0.46
CA GLN A 415 39.37 10.41 -0.83
C GLN A 415 39.70 11.07 -2.17
N ILE A 416 38.85 10.91 -3.19
CA ILE A 416 39.01 11.55 -4.50
C ILE A 416 39.01 13.07 -4.35
N LEU A 417 38.10 13.64 -3.57
CA LEU A 417 38.05 15.08 -3.32
C LEU A 417 39.29 15.61 -2.59
N LYS A 418 39.82 14.87 -1.61
CA LYS A 418 41.09 15.21 -0.95
C LYS A 418 42.25 15.20 -1.94
N VAL A 419 42.32 14.16 -2.77
CA VAL A 419 43.38 13.96 -3.76
C VAL A 419 43.33 15.02 -4.85
N MET A 420 42.14 15.39 -5.34
CA MET A 420 41.97 16.48 -6.29
C MET A 420 42.31 17.86 -5.72
N ALA A 421 42.35 18.00 -4.39
CA ALA A 421 42.76 19.22 -3.70
C ALA A 421 44.27 19.27 -3.40
N GLU A 422 45.00 18.15 -3.56
CA GLU A 422 46.44 18.10 -3.37
C GLU A 422 47.19 18.43 -4.67
N PRO A 423 48.18 19.35 -4.64
CA PRO A 423 48.89 19.79 -5.84
C PRO A 423 50.04 18.87 -6.28
N ASP A 424 50.34 17.81 -5.53
CA ASP A 424 51.55 17.00 -5.73
C ASP A 424 51.26 15.67 -6.47
N ALA A 425 51.84 15.53 -7.66
CA ALA A 425 51.60 14.42 -8.58
C ALA A 425 51.87 13.00 -8.01
N PRO A 426 52.88 12.76 -7.15
CA PRO A 426 53.10 11.45 -6.53
C PRO A 426 52.01 11.04 -5.54
N ALA A 427 51.40 12.01 -4.84
CA ALA A 427 50.30 11.76 -3.92
C ALA A 427 49.02 11.36 -4.67
N LEU A 428 48.77 11.99 -5.83
CA LEU A 428 47.71 11.64 -6.76
C LEU A 428 47.86 10.21 -7.30
N GLU A 429 49.06 9.81 -7.70
CA GLU A 429 49.33 8.46 -8.24
C GLU A 429 49.14 7.37 -7.17
N GLN A 430 49.65 7.59 -5.94
CA GLN A 430 49.51 6.64 -4.84
C GLN A 430 48.05 6.47 -4.40
N ALA A 431 47.28 7.56 -4.40
CA ALA A 431 45.86 7.51 -4.10
C ALA A 431 45.06 6.78 -5.18
N ALA A 432 45.38 7.00 -6.46
CA ALA A 432 44.76 6.28 -7.58
C ALA A 432 45.01 4.76 -7.48
N LYS A 433 46.24 4.34 -7.16
CA LYS A 433 46.58 2.92 -6.92
C LYS A 433 45.81 2.31 -5.75
N THR A 434 45.66 3.08 -4.66
CA THR A 434 44.92 2.64 -3.47
C THR A 434 43.43 2.46 -3.76
N LEU A 435 42.83 3.41 -4.49
CA LEU A 435 41.44 3.34 -4.93
C LEU A 435 41.20 2.17 -5.89
N HIS A 436 42.12 1.93 -6.82
CA HIS A 436 42.06 0.81 -7.75
C HIS A 436 42.12 -0.55 -7.03
N SER A 437 43.04 -0.72 -6.07
CA SER A 437 43.15 -1.95 -5.28
C SER A 437 41.90 -2.23 -4.45
N ARG A 438 41.32 -1.20 -3.82
CA ARG A 438 40.06 -1.33 -3.06
C ARG A 438 38.88 -1.70 -3.96
N GLY A 439 38.80 -1.13 -5.15
CA GLY A 439 37.80 -1.52 -6.15
C GLY A 439 37.91 -2.99 -6.57
N LEU A 440 39.13 -3.50 -6.74
CA LEU A 440 39.39 -4.91 -7.04
C LEU A 440 38.96 -5.86 -5.91
N GLU A 441 39.20 -5.47 -4.65
CA GLU A 441 38.77 -6.25 -3.48
C GLU A 441 37.25 -6.24 -3.23
N ALA A 442 36.55 -5.19 -3.65
CA ALA A 442 35.08 -5.12 -3.62
C ALA A 442 34.48 -6.05 -4.69
N MET A 443 34.97 -5.96 -5.93
CA MET A 443 34.55 -6.83 -7.04
C MET A 443 34.74 -8.32 -6.77
N ALA A 444 35.78 -8.69 -5.99
CA ALA A 444 36.06 -10.08 -5.65
C ALA A 444 35.04 -10.71 -4.69
N ARG A 445 34.20 -9.92 -4.01
CA ARG A 445 33.31 -10.39 -2.92
C ARG A 445 31.87 -10.71 -3.34
N SER A 446 31.37 -10.28 -4.50
CA SER A 446 29.94 -10.45 -4.85
C SER A 446 29.70 -10.88 -6.31
N GLY A 447 29.31 -12.14 -6.51
CA GLY A 447 29.19 -12.80 -7.82
C GLY A 447 27.88 -12.54 -8.58
N ARG A 448 27.05 -11.57 -8.21
CA ARG A 448 25.80 -11.26 -8.94
C ARG A 448 25.51 -9.76 -9.11
N GLU A 449 26.22 -8.89 -8.38
CA GLU A 449 26.13 -7.41 -8.45
C GLU A 449 27.04 -6.78 -9.53
N ALA A 450 27.88 -7.60 -10.18
CA ALA A 450 28.89 -7.17 -11.14
C ALA A 450 28.35 -6.30 -12.31
N ALA A 451 27.07 -6.38 -12.67
CA ALA A 451 26.51 -5.54 -13.74
C ALA A 451 26.24 -4.08 -13.29
N LEU A 452 25.80 -3.89 -12.04
CA LEU A 452 25.56 -2.57 -11.45
C LEU A 452 26.87 -1.94 -10.98
N GLU A 453 27.83 -2.78 -10.59
CA GLU A 453 29.18 -2.38 -10.22
C GLU A 453 30.02 -1.96 -11.44
N VAL A 454 29.87 -2.61 -12.61
CA VAL A 454 30.53 -2.19 -13.86
C VAL A 454 30.14 -0.75 -14.29
N LEU A 455 28.89 -0.33 -14.06
CA LEU A 455 28.46 1.06 -14.33
C LEU A 455 29.05 2.07 -13.33
N LYS A 456 29.14 1.71 -12.05
CA LYS A 456 29.73 2.53 -10.97
C LYS A 456 31.27 2.60 -11.08
N LEU A 457 31.90 1.53 -11.53
CA LEU A 457 33.34 1.43 -11.72
C LEU A 457 33.82 2.05 -13.04
N GLY A 458 32.99 2.07 -14.09
CA GLY A 458 33.28 2.82 -15.31
C GLY A 458 33.33 4.35 -15.09
N SER A 459 32.52 4.85 -14.15
CA SER A 459 32.58 6.25 -13.73
C SER A 459 33.81 6.54 -12.84
N LEU A 460 34.24 5.58 -12.02
CA LEU A 460 35.49 5.65 -11.27
C LEU A 460 36.72 5.61 -12.21
N ALA A 461 36.72 4.74 -13.21
CA ALA A 461 37.75 4.64 -14.22
C ALA A 461 37.88 5.94 -15.04
N GLY A 462 36.76 6.55 -15.43
CA GLY A 462 36.76 7.87 -16.07
C GLY A 462 37.33 8.99 -15.18
N ALA A 463 37.09 8.94 -13.86
CA ALA A 463 37.67 9.89 -12.91
C ALA A 463 39.18 9.68 -12.73
N VAL A 464 39.64 8.42 -12.70
CA VAL A 464 41.06 8.06 -12.65
C VAL A 464 41.79 8.47 -13.93
N ASP A 465 41.18 8.28 -15.10
CA ASP A 465 41.72 8.76 -16.38
C ASP A 465 41.81 10.28 -16.44
N ALA A 466 40.85 11.01 -15.87
CA ALA A 466 40.91 12.47 -15.79
C ALA A 466 42.05 12.95 -14.87
N VAL A 467 42.32 12.22 -13.78
CA VAL A 467 43.45 12.48 -12.88
C VAL A 467 44.77 12.13 -13.57
N LEU A 468 44.88 10.97 -14.21
CA LEU A 468 46.06 10.55 -14.95
C LEU A 468 46.35 11.47 -16.14
N GLY A 469 45.32 11.92 -16.86
CA GLY A 469 45.46 12.92 -17.92
C GLY A 469 46.06 14.24 -17.42
N LYS A 470 45.66 14.71 -16.23
CA LYS A 470 46.28 15.89 -15.58
C LYS A 470 47.73 15.65 -15.16
N VAL A 471 48.06 14.44 -14.68
CA VAL A 471 49.44 14.06 -14.31
C VAL A 471 50.33 13.93 -15.56
N LEU A 472 49.78 13.39 -16.65
CA LEU A 472 50.45 13.23 -17.94
C LEU A 472 50.60 14.56 -18.69
N GLU A 473 49.68 15.51 -18.55
CA GLU A 473 49.85 16.89 -19.06
C GLU A 473 51.03 17.63 -18.40
N GLN A 474 51.47 17.18 -17.22
CA GLN A 474 52.64 17.72 -16.51
C GLN A 474 53.96 16.98 -16.82
N GLN A 475 53.93 15.89 -17.59
CA GLN A 475 55.11 15.09 -17.94
C GLN A 475 55.28 14.98 -19.47
N SER A 476 56.51 15.10 -19.97
CA SER A 476 56.78 14.95 -21.42
C SER A 476 56.55 13.50 -21.88
N PRO A 477 56.04 13.28 -23.10
CA PRO A 477 55.48 11.99 -23.50
C PRO A 477 56.57 11.02 -23.95
N THR A 478 56.85 9.99 -23.16
CA THR A 478 57.37 8.71 -23.67
C THR A 478 56.90 7.54 -22.81
N ASP A 479 56.34 6.55 -23.50
CA ASP A 479 56.13 5.14 -23.15
C ASP A 479 55.17 4.76 -22.01
N LEU A 480 53.88 4.65 -22.35
CA LEU A 480 52.98 3.64 -21.79
C LEU A 480 51.94 3.24 -22.86
N SER A 481 52.04 2.04 -23.42
CA SER A 481 51.04 1.54 -24.37
C SER A 481 49.85 0.90 -23.62
N TYR A 482 48.67 1.45 -23.87
CA TYR A 482 47.37 1.02 -23.35
C TYR A 482 46.99 -0.43 -23.74
N GLU A 483 47.69 -0.99 -24.73
CA GLU A 483 47.40 -2.28 -25.34
C GLU A 483 47.81 -3.50 -24.48
N ALA A 484 48.62 -3.30 -23.43
CA ALA A 484 49.07 -4.40 -22.57
C ALA A 484 48.04 -4.86 -21.52
N CYS A 485 46.98 -4.09 -21.25
CA CYS A 485 46.06 -4.37 -20.14
C CYS A 485 44.71 -5.01 -20.54
N SER A 486 44.33 -5.07 -21.82
CA SER A 486 42.96 -5.46 -22.21
C SER A 486 42.76 -6.94 -22.60
N ALA A 487 43.74 -7.82 -22.35
CA ALA A 487 43.73 -9.18 -22.92
C ALA A 487 42.89 -10.24 -22.17
N ALA A 488 42.18 -9.94 -21.07
CA ALA A 488 41.62 -10.99 -20.20
C ALA A 488 40.08 -11.21 -20.18
N SER A 489 39.23 -10.39 -20.81
CA SER A 489 37.77 -10.52 -20.60
C SER A 489 36.91 -10.12 -21.81
N ARG A 490 36.80 -10.97 -22.85
CA ARG A 490 36.05 -10.67 -24.08
C ARG A 490 34.60 -11.17 -24.08
N GLY A 491 33.69 -10.29 -24.51
CA GLY A 491 32.44 -10.67 -25.18
C GLY A 491 31.18 -9.95 -24.71
N LYS A 492 30.92 -9.86 -23.40
CA LYS A 492 29.69 -9.22 -22.86
C LYS A 492 29.94 -8.13 -21.82
N LEU A 493 31.09 -8.18 -21.12
CA LEU A 493 31.58 -7.11 -20.24
C LEU A 493 32.07 -5.88 -21.04
N GLU A 494 32.56 -6.10 -22.25
CA GLU A 494 33.18 -5.08 -23.11
C GLU A 494 32.19 -3.98 -23.51
N GLN A 495 30.94 -4.34 -23.86
CA GLN A 495 29.90 -3.35 -24.21
C GLN A 495 29.45 -2.51 -23.01
N GLY A 496 29.25 -3.15 -21.85
CA GLY A 496 28.86 -2.45 -20.62
C GLY A 496 29.96 -1.52 -20.13
N TYR A 497 31.21 -2.00 -20.15
CA TYR A 497 32.39 -1.20 -19.80
C TYR A 497 32.62 -0.05 -20.79
N GLN A 498 32.45 -0.29 -22.08
CA GLN A 498 32.59 0.73 -23.12
C GLN A 498 31.49 1.80 -23.03
N GLN A 499 30.24 1.43 -22.74
CA GLN A 499 29.17 2.40 -22.51
C GLN A 499 29.38 3.21 -21.23
N ALA A 500 29.80 2.58 -20.14
CA ALA A 500 30.11 3.26 -18.88
C ALA A 500 31.33 4.20 -19.03
N TYR A 501 32.35 3.77 -19.77
CA TYR A 501 33.51 4.57 -20.14
C TYR A 501 33.13 5.79 -20.98
N LEU A 502 32.29 5.61 -22.00
CA LEU A 502 31.80 6.71 -22.85
C LEU A 502 30.94 7.71 -22.05
N ALA A 503 30.11 7.24 -21.11
CA ALA A 503 29.34 8.10 -20.21
C ALA A 503 30.26 8.90 -19.26
N GLY A 504 31.30 8.28 -18.71
CA GLY A 504 32.32 8.94 -17.90
C GLY A 504 33.11 9.99 -18.69
N ALA A 505 33.54 9.66 -19.91
CA ALA A 505 34.24 10.58 -20.82
C ALA A 505 33.36 11.78 -21.23
N ALA A 506 32.06 11.56 -21.46
CA ALA A 506 31.11 12.63 -21.75
C ALA A 506 30.92 13.58 -20.56
N LEU A 507 30.86 13.05 -19.34
CA LEU A 507 30.79 13.85 -18.10
C LEU A 507 32.06 14.70 -17.91
N VAL A 508 33.24 14.13 -18.16
CA VAL A 508 34.52 14.87 -18.12
C VAL A 508 34.55 15.98 -19.18
N THR A 509 34.03 15.71 -20.38
CA THR A 509 33.92 16.71 -21.45
C THR A 509 32.98 17.85 -21.06
N ALA A 510 31.84 17.55 -20.42
CA ALA A 510 30.91 18.54 -19.91
C ALA A 510 31.50 19.39 -18.76
N ILE A 511 32.30 18.77 -17.88
CA ILE A 511 33.03 19.48 -16.82
C ILE A 511 34.10 20.41 -17.40
N LYS A 512 34.83 19.97 -18.44
CA LYS A 512 35.81 20.81 -19.16
C LYS A 512 35.13 21.98 -19.89
N ALA A 513 33.96 21.75 -20.49
CA ALA A 513 33.19 22.78 -21.19
C ALA A 513 32.63 23.86 -20.24
N ASN A 514 32.25 23.49 -19.01
CA ASN A 514 31.73 24.42 -18.00
C ASN A 514 32.84 25.06 -17.12
N GLY A 515 34.11 24.69 -17.33
CA GLY A 515 35.23 25.05 -16.49
C GLY A 515 36.09 26.23 -16.96
N SER A 516 35.68 27.00 -17.97
CA SER A 516 36.48 28.15 -18.44
C SER A 516 35.70 29.45 -18.52
N PRO A 517 35.95 30.38 -17.59
CA PRO A 517 35.98 31.80 -17.91
C PRO A 517 37.41 32.28 -17.71
N ARG A 518 38.22 32.29 -18.78
CA ARG A 518 39.42 33.14 -18.92
C ARG A 518 39.97 33.09 -20.33
N ASP A 519 39.60 34.13 -21.08
CA ASP A 519 40.48 35.01 -21.85
C ASP A 519 39.84 35.40 -23.18
N SER A 520 39.01 36.44 -23.12
CA SER A 520 38.83 37.37 -24.23
C SER A 520 38.84 38.78 -23.66
N ALA A 521 39.84 39.55 -24.08
CA ALA A 521 39.87 41.01 -24.05
C ALA A 521 38.66 41.59 -24.81
#